data_AF-A0A832XI25-F1
#
_entry.id   AF-A0A832XI25-F1
#
_cell.length_a   1.000
_cell.length_b   1.000
_cell.length_c   1.000
_cell.angle_alpha   90.00
_cell.angle_beta   90.00
_cell.angle_gamma   90.00
#
_symmetry.space_group_name_H-M   'P 1'
#
loop_
_entity.id
_entity.type
_entity.pdbx_description
1 polymer ?
#
loop_
_entity_poly.entity_id
_entity_poly.type
_entity_poly.pdbx_seq_one_letter_code
_entity_poly.pdbx_strand_id
1 'polypeptide(L)' 'MSKLIYVDTNIYLDYLENRTDKMRPLGEFAYTVFKRALGCEFKIIVSEHLLDELEKFVTEQEIGFVLGKIK' A
#
# COMPACT_ATOMS: atom_id res chain seq x y z
N MET A 1 11.20 -14.27 -13.76
CA MET A 1 10.37 -13.05 -13.89
C MET A 1 9.75 -12.75 -12.54
N SER A 2 9.87 -11.52 -12.03
CA SER A 2 9.17 -11.12 -10.81
C SER A 2 7.68 -11.01 -11.09
N LYS A 3 6.83 -11.56 -10.23
CA LYS A 3 5.37 -11.42 -10.36
C LYS A 3 4.98 -9.96 -10.14
N LEU A 4 4.06 -9.46 -10.96
CA LEU A 4 3.46 -8.15 -10.81
C LEU A 4 2.12 -8.32 -10.12
N ILE A 5 1.87 -7.52 -9.10
CA ILE A 5 0.58 -7.50 -8.40
C ILE A 5 0.02 -6.07 -8.39
N TYR A 6 -1.30 -5.99 -8.47
CA TYR A 6 -2.03 -4.77 -8.15
C TYR A 6 -2.44 -4.82 -6.68
N VAL A 7 -2.33 -3.69 -5.99
CA VAL A 7 -2.72 -3.54 -4.59
C VAL A 7 -3.83 -2.51 -4.55
N ASP A 8 -4.94 -2.83 -3.88
CA ASP A 8 -6.08 -1.93 -3.76
C ASP A 8 -5.79 -0.75 -2.84
N THR A 9 -6.44 0.39 -3.09
CA THR A 9 -6.39 1.62 -2.27
C THR A 9 -6.55 1.32 -0.77
N ASN A 10 -7.43 0.39 -0.40
CA ASN A 10 -7.64 0.03 1.01
C ASN A 10 -6.40 -0.51 1.71
N ILE A 11 -5.53 -1.24 1.01
CA ILE A 11 -4.31 -1.79 1.63
C ILE A 11 -3.31 -0.66 1.91
N TYR A 12 -3.25 0.36 1.06
CA TYR A 12 -2.46 1.56 1.35
C TYR A 12 -2.99 2.32 2.56
N LEU A 13 -4.31 2.48 2.66
CA LEU A 13 -4.96 3.13 3.81
C LEU A 13 -4.76 2.32 5.10
N ASP A 14 -4.89 1.00 5.04
CA ASP A 14 -4.60 0.12 6.18
C ASP A 14 -3.16 0.33 6.70
N TYR A 15 -2.19 0.47 5.79
CA TYR A 15 -0.79 0.72 6.14
C TYR A 15 -0.55 2.11 6.74
N LEU A 16 -1.15 3.16 6.16
CA LEU A 16 -0.96 4.54 6.57
C LEU A 16 -1.68 4.88 7.88
N GLU A 17 -2.95 4.48 7.99
CA GLU A 17 -3.81 4.85 9.12
C GLU A 17 -3.78 3.80 10.24
N ASN A 18 -3.06 2.69 10.05
CA ASN A 18 -3.02 1.55 10.97
C ASN A 18 -4.42 1.07 11.37
N ARG A 19 -5.30 0.94 10.36
CA ARG A 19 -6.71 0.57 10.56
C ARG A 19 -6.83 -0.79 11.25
N THR A 20 -7.90 -0.97 12.00
CA THR A 20 -8.24 -2.22 12.67
C THR A 20 -9.63 -2.66 12.24
N ASP A 21 -9.83 -3.97 12.08
CA ASP A 21 -11.18 -4.55 12.08
C ASP A 21 -11.48 -5.14 13.48
N LYS A 22 -12.69 -5.65 13.69
CA LYS A 22 -13.10 -6.25 14.97
C LYS A 22 -12.33 -7.52 15.35
N MET A 23 -11.52 -8.07 14.44
CA MET A 23 -10.82 -9.34 14.59
C MET A 23 -9.29 -9.23 14.50
N ARG A 24 -8.74 -8.24 13.78
CA ARG A 24 -7.30 -8.11 13.52
C ARG A 24 -6.84 -6.68 13.19
N PRO A 25 -5.58 -6.35 13.47
CA PRO A 25 -4.95 -5.14 12.95
C PRO A 25 -4.71 -5.28 11.45
N LEU A 26 -5.35 -4.44 10.64
CA LEU A 26 -5.22 -4.46 9.17
C LEU A 26 -3.88 -3.84 8.74
N GLY A 27 -3.37 -2.89 9.51
CA GLY A 27 -2.05 -2.29 9.26
C GLY A 27 -0.90 -3.29 9.26
N GLU A 28 -0.91 -4.30 10.13
CA GLU A 28 0.12 -5.36 10.12
C GLU A 28 0.07 -6.22 8.86
N PHE A 29 -1.15 -6.50 8.37
CA PHE A 29 -1.34 -7.25 7.13
C PHE A 29 -0.83 -6.44 5.93
N ALA A 30 -1.21 -5.17 5.84
CA ALA A 30 -0.74 -4.29 4.78
C ALA A 30 0.79 -4.09 4.84
N TYR A 31 1.35 -3.91 6.03
CA TYR A 31 2.79 -3.87 6.24
C TYR A 31 3.49 -5.12 5.72
N THR A 32 2.92 -6.30 5.96
CA THR A 32 3.47 -7.57 5.47
C THR A 32 3.51 -7.61 3.94
N VAL A 33 2.47 -7.10 3.27
CA VAL A 33 2.45 -7.00 1.79
C VAL A 33 3.60 -6.11 1.30
N PHE A 34 3.73 -4.90 1.83
CA PHE A 34 4.78 -3.97 1.42
C PHE A 34 6.19 -4.47 1.76
N LYS A 35 6.36 -5.13 2.92
CA LYS A 35 7.64 -5.75 3.32
C LYS A 35 8.08 -6.86 2.34
N ARG A 36 7.13 -7.66 1.85
CA ARG A 36 7.43 -8.71 0.86
C ARG A 36 7.77 -8.13 -0.52
N ALA A 37 7.12 -7.03 -0.91
CA ALA A 37 7.49 -6.28 -2.11
C ALA A 37 8.92 -5.72 -2.01
N LEU A 38 9.26 -5.10 -0.88
CA LEU A 38 10.61 -4.63 -0.55
C LEU A 38 11.65 -5.75 -0.55
N GLY A 39 11.24 -6.96 -0.15
CA GLY A 39 12.05 -8.19 -0.22
C GLY A 39 12.19 -8.76 -1.63
N CYS A 40 11.74 -8.06 -2.68
CA CYS A 40 11.78 -8.47 -4.08
C CYS A 40 10.99 -9.76 -4.40
N GLU A 41 10.06 -10.19 -3.54
CA GLU A 41 9.20 -11.36 -3.82
C GLU A 41 8.25 -11.10 -5.01
N PHE A 42 7.80 -9.85 -5.14
CA PHE A 42 6.96 -9.34 -6.23
C PHE A 42 7.12 -7.83 -6.38
N LYS A 43 6.64 -7.29 -7.49
CA LYS A 43 6.58 -5.85 -7.75
C LYS A 43 5.13 -5.37 -7.70
N ILE A 44 4.91 -4.21 -7.08
CA ILE A 44 3.59 -3.59 -7.00
C ILE A 44 3.43 -2.63 -8.19
N ILE A 45 2.32 -2.75 -8.91
CA ILE A 45 1.91 -1.81 -9.95
C ILE A 45 0.98 -0.77 -9.33
N VAL A 46 1.21 0.49 -9.67
CA VAL A 46 0.38 1.63 -9.29
C VAL A 46 -0.23 2.21 -10.56
N SER A 47 -1.54 2.49 -10.52
CA SER A 47 -2.27 3.16 -11.60
C SER A 47 -2.59 4.61 -11.21
N GLU A 48 -2.85 5.46 -12.20
CA GLU A 48 -3.34 6.83 -11.95
C GLU A 48 -4.65 6.82 -11.15
N HIS A 49 -5.55 5.89 -11.46
CA HIS A 49 -6.82 5.76 -10.73
C HIS A 49 -6.63 5.48 -9.23
N LEU A 50 -5.62 4.68 -8.86
CA LEU A 50 -5.29 4.45 -7.45
C LEU A 50 -4.74 5.71 -6.77
N LEU A 51 -3.95 6.51 -7.49
CA LEU A 51 -3.47 7.80 -6.98
C LEU A 51 -4.65 8.75 -6.74
N ASP A 52 -5.54 8.89 -7.72
CA ASP A 52 -6.75 9.71 -7.61
C ASP A 52 -7.66 9.28 -6.45
N GLU A 53 -7.72 7.98 -6.16
CA GLU A 53 -8.46 7.47 -5.01
C GLU A 53 -7.76 7.79 -3.69
N LEU A 54 -6.44 7.59 -3.60
CA LEU A 54 -5.67 7.87 -2.39
C LEU A 54 -5.69 9.35 -2.01
N GLU A 55 -5.62 10.25 -2.99
CA GLU A 55 -5.68 11.70 -2.77
C GLU A 55 -6.99 12.17 -2.10
N LYS A 56 -8.05 11.34 -2.13
CA LYS A 56 -9.31 11.63 -1.43
C LYS A 56 -9.25 11.38 0.08
N PHE A 57 -8.27 10.60 0.54
CA PHE A 57 -8.19 10.14 1.92
C PHE A 57 -6.92 10.60 2.64
N VAL A 58 -5.80 10.72 1.92
CA VAL A 58 -4.48 11.04 2.49
C VAL A 58 -3.79 12.13 1.69
N THR A 59 -2.79 12.77 2.29
CA THR A 59 -2.03 13.85 1.67
C THR A 59 -1.05 13.33 0.61
N GLU A 60 -0.70 14.16 -0.38
CA GLU A 60 0.36 13.85 -1.36
C GLU A 60 1.69 13.46 -0.68
N GLN A 61 1.98 14.02 0.49
CA GLN A 61 3.19 13.71 1.27
C GLN A 61 3.18 12.26 1.77
N GLU A 62 2.04 11.79 2.26
CA GLU A 62 1.85 10.40 2.72
C GLU A 62 1.90 9.41 1.56
N ILE A 63 1.28 9.76 0.43
CA ILE A 63 1.34 8.97 -0.81
C ILE A 63 2.80 8.85 -1.27
N GLY A 64 3.52 9.98 -1.33
CA GLY A 64 4.94 10.01 -1.69
C GLY A 64 5.83 9.20 -0.76
N PHE A 65 5.56 9.23 0.55
CA PHE A 65 6.29 8.43 1.54
C PHE A 65 6.13 6.93 1.31
N VAL A 66 4.92 6.45 1.03
CA VAL A 66 4.67 5.02 0.82
C VAL A 66 5.22 4.57 -0.52
N LEU A 67 4.91 5.29 -1.60
CA LEU A 67 5.35 4.94 -2.95
C LEU A 67 6.87 5.07 -3.12
N GLY A 68 7.49 6.04 -2.43
CA GLY A 68 8.94 6.21 -2.40
C GLY A 68 9.68 5.05 -1.75
N LYS A 69 9.03 4.31 -0.83
CA LYS A 69 9.60 3.09 -0.24
C LYS A 69 9.46 1.86 -1.15
N ILE A 70 8.50 1.85 -2.07
CA ILE A 70 8.16 0.65 -2.86
C ILE A 70 8.88 0.63 -4.23
N LYS A 71 9.43 1.78 -4.66
CA LYS A 71 10.30 1.89 -5.84
C LYS A 71 11.66 1.23 -5.63
#